data_AF-A0A819K833-F1
#
_entry.id   AF-A0A819K833-F1
#
_cell.length_a   1.000
_cell.length_b   1.000
_cell.length_c   1.000
_cell.angle_alpha   90.00
_cell.angle_beta   90.00
_cell.angle_gamma   90.00
#
_symmetry.space_group_name_H-M   'P 1'
#
loop_
_entity.id
_entity.type
_entity.pdbx_description
1 polymer ?
#
loop_
_entity_poly.entity_id
_entity_poly.type
_entity_poly.pdbx_seq_one_letter_code
_entity_poly.pdbx_strand_id
1 'polypeptide(L)'
;MHQLRESIDLVLRCTLVSSTIIIIWKSLMLLTNCPNPIIISLSGGTGPAFNSRGNLLLLTNYSTEFVRAGDIVVFRIEGRDIPIVHRVIKVHEKNDGYVKFLTKGDTNQVDDRGLYSPGQLWLERKDIIDICHILASYSF
;
A
#
# COMPACT_ATOMS: atom_id res chain seq x y z
N MET A 1 5.10 34.40 37.71
CA MET A 1 6.14 33.38 37.46
C MET A 1 5.60 31.95 37.41
N HIS A 2 4.63 31.57 38.26
CA HIS A 2 4.03 30.20 38.27
C HIS A 2 3.32 29.84 36.95
N GLN A 3 2.39 30.70 36.49
CA GLN A 3 1.65 30.49 35.24
C GLN A 3 2.55 30.39 33.98
N LEU A 4 3.68 31.11 33.99
CA LEU A 4 4.66 31.05 32.89
C LEU A 4 5.37 29.69 32.85
N ARG A 5 5.74 29.13 34.02
CA ARG A 5 6.36 27.80 34.11
C ARG A 5 5.42 26.70 33.65
N GLU A 6 4.16 26.74 34.09
CA GLU A 6 3.14 25.77 33.67
C GLU A 6 2.88 25.80 32.17
N SER A 7 2.87 27.00 31.58
CA SER A 7 2.73 27.18 30.13
C SER A 7 3.93 26.62 29.36
N ILE A 8 5.16 26.85 29.85
CA ILE A 8 6.39 26.30 29.26
C ILE A 8 6.38 24.77 29.33
N ASP A 9 6.05 24.19 30.48
CA ASP A 9 6.00 22.73 30.65
C ASP A 9 4.95 22.08 29.75
N LEU A 10 3.80 22.74 29.53
CA LEU A 10 2.80 22.28 28.59
C LEU A 10 3.32 22.26 27.15
N VAL A 11 3.95 23.36 26.70
CA VAL A 11 4.53 23.45 25.35
C VAL A 11 5.62 22.40 25.14
N LEU A 12 6.49 22.18 26.14
CA LEU A 12 7.52 21.15 26.08
C LEU A 12 6.92 19.74 25.95
N ARG A 13 5.89 19.42 26.75
CA ARG A 13 5.18 18.13 26.66
C ARG A 13 4.53 17.94 25.29
N CYS A 14 3.83 18.94 24.77
CA CYS A 14 3.22 18.88 23.45
C CYS A 14 4.26 18.69 22.34
N THR A 15 5.41 19.37 22.44
CA THR A 15 6.51 19.27 21.46
C THR A 15 7.13 17.87 21.49
N LEU A 16 7.35 17.31 22.68
CA LEU A 16 7.88 15.96 22.86
C LEU A 16 6.92 14.88 22.31
N VAL A 17 5.62 15.00 22.58
CA VAL A 17 4.62 14.07 22.03
C VAL A 17 4.56 14.19 20.51
N SER A 18 4.59 15.41 19.97
CA SER A 18 4.54 15.60 18.52
C SER A 18 5.81 15.08 17.82
N SER A 19 6.98 15.30 18.41
CA SER A 19 8.25 14.83 17.84
C SER A 19 8.35 13.30 17.84
N THR A 20 7.91 12.64 18.92
CA THR A 20 7.88 11.17 18.97
C THR A 20 6.97 10.57 17.90
N ILE A 21 5.79 11.15 17.66
CA ILE A 21 4.89 10.71 16.58
C ILE A 21 5.57 10.84 15.21
N ILE A 22 6.24 11.96 14.95
CA ILE A 22 6.95 12.20 13.69
C ILE A 22 8.11 11.22 13.51
N ILE A 23 8.87 10.94 14.58
CA ILE A 23 9.99 9.99 14.55
C ILE A 23 9.46 8.58 14.22
N ILE A 24 8.40 8.13 14.89
CA ILE A 24 7.79 6.82 14.61
C ILE A 24 7.37 6.72 13.15
N TRP A 25 6.70 7.75 12.62
CA TRP A 25 6.25 7.77 11.23
C TRP A 25 7.43 7.75 10.24
N LYS A 26 8.48 8.54 10.48
CA LYS A 26 9.69 8.57 9.65
C LYS A 26 10.48 7.28 9.72
N SER A 27 10.61 6.69 10.91
CA SER A 27 11.22 5.37 11.09
C SER A 27 10.46 4.31 10.31
N LEU A 28 9.13 4.35 10.32
CA LEU A 28 8.30 3.41 9.56
C LEU A 28 8.53 3.56 8.04
N MET A 29 8.56 4.79 7.53
CA MET A 29 8.89 5.06 6.11
C MET A 29 10.24 4.48 5.70
N LEU A 30 11.26 4.64 6.55
CA LEU A 30 12.61 4.12 6.29
C LEU A 30 12.65 2.59 6.35
N LEU A 31 11.95 2.00 7.32
CA LEU A 31 11.89 0.55 7.47
C LEU A 31 11.24 -0.07 6.24
N THR A 32 10.04 0.35 5.87
CA THR A 32 9.29 -0.26 4.75
C THR A 32 9.72 0.24 3.38
N ASN A 33 10.65 1.20 3.33
CA ASN A 33 11.10 1.87 2.11
C ASN A 33 9.95 2.50 1.29
N CYS A 34 8.86 2.89 1.94
CA CYS A 34 7.69 3.49 1.30
C CYS A 34 7.49 4.94 1.75
N PRO A 35 7.15 5.88 0.84
CA PRO A 35 6.81 7.24 1.22
C PRO A 35 5.51 7.30 2.04
N ASN A 36 4.57 6.38 1.79
CA ASN A 36 3.31 6.27 2.52
C ASN A 36 3.15 4.81 3.00
N PRO A 37 3.78 4.44 4.13
CA PRO A 37 3.80 3.05 4.57
C PRO A 37 2.42 2.54 4.98
N ILE A 38 1.49 3.43 5.38
CA ILE A 38 0.15 3.04 5.81
C ILE A 38 -0.87 3.73 4.91
N ILE A 39 -1.74 2.94 4.29
CA ILE A 39 -2.88 3.43 3.50
C ILE A 39 -4.18 2.74 3.93
N ILE A 40 -5.31 3.34 3.57
CA ILE A 40 -6.64 2.79 3.84
C ILE A 40 -7.28 2.38 2.52
N SER A 41 -7.88 1.19 2.47
CA SER A 41 -8.65 0.78 1.29
C SER A 41 -9.95 1.59 1.18
N LEU A 42 -10.08 2.36 0.10
CA LEU A 42 -11.29 3.14 -0.19
C LEU A 42 -12.46 2.27 -0.68
N SER A 43 -12.14 1.08 -1.22
CA SER A 43 -13.12 0.11 -1.68
C SER A 43 -13.02 -1.16 -0.84
N GLY A 44 -14.18 -1.70 -0.49
CA GLY A 44 -14.33 -2.96 0.25
C GLY A 44 -14.74 -4.06 -0.71
N GLY A 45 -14.38 -5.29 -0.36
CA GLY A 45 -14.69 -6.49 -1.10
C GLY A 45 -15.30 -7.59 -0.24
N THR A 46 -15.57 -8.74 -0.84
CA THR A 46 -16.07 -9.96 -0.19
C THR A 46 -15.01 -11.07 -0.14
N GLY A 47 -13.78 -10.80 -0.58
CA GLY A 47 -12.69 -11.77 -0.55
C GLY A 47 -11.82 -11.63 0.71
N PRO A 48 -11.07 -12.68 1.07
CA PRO A 48 -10.49 -12.88 2.41
C PRO A 48 -9.56 -11.76 2.91
N ALA A 49 -9.02 -10.95 2.01
CA ALA A 49 -8.17 -9.80 2.33
C ALA A 49 -8.91 -8.47 2.52
N PHE A 50 -10.10 -8.33 1.93
CA PHE A 50 -10.82 -7.07 1.84
C PHE A 50 -12.26 -7.20 2.32
N ASN A 51 -12.53 -8.03 3.32
CA ASN A 51 -13.88 -8.31 3.83
C ASN A 51 -14.69 -7.07 4.26
N SER A 52 -14.03 -5.91 4.42
CA SER A 52 -14.62 -4.67 4.91
C SER A 52 -14.02 -3.44 4.19
N ARG A 53 -14.82 -2.37 4.07
CA ARG A 53 -14.33 -1.05 3.63
C ARG A 53 -13.47 -0.45 4.76
N GLY A 54 -12.34 0.15 4.41
CA GLY A 54 -11.49 0.82 5.40
C GLY A 54 -10.39 -0.06 6.01
N ASN A 55 -9.93 -1.10 5.32
CA ASN A 55 -8.83 -1.93 5.82
C ASN A 55 -7.53 -1.12 5.89
N LEU A 56 -6.79 -1.33 6.98
CA LEU A 56 -5.47 -0.73 7.19
C LEU A 56 -4.41 -1.58 6.51
N LEU A 57 -3.78 -1.00 5.52
CA LEU A 57 -2.79 -1.67 4.69
C LEU A 57 -1.40 -1.11 5.00
N LEU A 58 -0.46 -2.00 5.26
CA LEU A 58 0.97 -1.67 5.28
C LEU A 58 1.54 -1.91 3.88
N LEU A 59 2.26 -0.92 3.38
CA LEU A 59 3.01 -0.99 2.15
C LEU A 59 4.49 -1.22 2.44
N THR A 60 5.08 -2.13 1.68
CA THR A 60 6.50 -2.42 1.67
C THR A 60 7.03 -2.33 0.24
N ASN A 61 8.20 -1.70 0.10
CA ASN A 61 8.87 -1.51 -1.19
C ASN A 61 10.28 -2.07 -1.13
N TYR A 62 10.39 -3.39 -1.04
CA TYR A 62 11.67 -4.03 -1.22
C TYR A 62 11.80 -4.48 -2.67
N SER A 63 12.76 -3.89 -3.38
CA SER A 63 13.06 -4.25 -4.77
C SER A 63 13.41 -5.72 -4.96
N THR A 64 13.88 -6.38 -3.88
CA THR A 64 14.31 -7.77 -3.80
C THR A 64 13.18 -8.78 -3.57
N GLU A 65 11.96 -8.33 -3.27
CA GLU A 65 10.82 -9.25 -3.11
C GLU A 65 10.27 -9.66 -4.48
N PHE A 66 10.36 -10.95 -4.77
CA PHE A 66 9.71 -11.55 -5.93
C PHE A 66 8.21 -11.56 -5.70
N VAL A 67 7.48 -10.79 -6.51
CA VAL A 67 6.01 -10.78 -6.49
C VAL A 67 5.50 -12.12 -6.99
N ARG A 68 4.67 -12.79 -6.17
CA ARG A 68 4.09 -14.10 -6.44
C ARG A 68 2.60 -14.02 -6.68
N ALA A 69 2.05 -15.08 -7.28
CA ALA A 69 0.60 -15.24 -7.34
C ALA A 69 0.05 -15.37 -5.91
N GLY A 70 -0.96 -14.55 -5.59
CA GLY A 70 -1.53 -14.43 -4.26
C GLY A 70 -1.17 -13.13 -3.55
N ASP A 71 -0.08 -12.44 -3.95
CA ASP A 71 0.31 -11.18 -3.32
C ASP A 71 -0.65 -10.05 -3.67
N ILE A 72 -0.84 -9.13 -2.73
CA ILE A 72 -1.59 -7.90 -2.96
C ILE A 72 -0.58 -6.84 -3.36
N VAL A 73 -0.77 -6.22 -4.51
CA VAL A 73 0.15 -5.23 -5.05
C VAL A 73 -0.56 -3.91 -5.28
N VAL A 74 0.18 -2.84 -5.04
CA VAL A 74 -0.20 -1.48 -5.40
C VAL A 74 0.46 -1.17 -6.74
N PHE A 75 -0.33 -0.92 -7.77
CA PHE A 75 0.17 -0.57 -9.10
C PHE A 75 -0.44 0.73 -9.59
N ARG A 76 0.27 1.41 -10.47
CA ARG A 76 -0.22 2.62 -11.14
C ARG A 76 -0.20 2.41 -12.63
N ILE A 77 -1.29 2.83 -13.27
CA ILE A 77 -1.44 2.83 -14.72
C ILE A 77 -1.01 4.21 -15.23
N GLU A 78 -0.25 4.24 -16.33
CA GLU A 78 0.12 5.49 -16.97
C GLU A 78 -1.14 6.29 -17.36
N GLY A 79 -1.19 7.56 -16.96
CA GLY A 79 -2.35 8.42 -17.17
C GLY A 79 -3.45 8.34 -16.10
N ARG A 80 -3.25 7.59 -15.02
CA ARG A 80 -4.12 7.63 -13.81
C ARG A 80 -3.32 8.07 -12.58
N ASP A 81 -3.83 9.08 -11.88
CA ASP A 81 -3.20 9.60 -10.66
C ASP A 81 -3.41 8.71 -9.44
N ILE A 82 -4.52 7.97 -9.40
CA ILE A 82 -4.92 7.14 -8.25
C ILE A 82 -4.37 5.72 -8.44
N PRO A 83 -3.49 5.23 -7.54
CA PRO A 83 -3.01 3.86 -7.59
C PRO A 83 -4.12 2.85 -7.25
N ILE A 84 -4.00 1.64 -7.78
CA ILE A 84 -4.97 0.56 -7.61
C ILE A 84 -4.32 -0.56 -6.77
N VAL A 85 -5.09 -1.11 -5.83
CA VAL A 85 -4.62 -2.18 -4.93
C VAL A 85 -5.42 -3.44 -5.21
N HIS A 86 -4.82 -4.44 -5.86
CA HIS A 86 -5.48 -5.71 -6.18
C HIS A 86 -4.53 -6.89 -6.01
N ARG A 87 -5.08 -8.11 -6.05
CA ARG A 87 -4.32 -9.34 -5.90
C ARG A 87 -3.76 -9.80 -7.24
N VAL A 88 -2.50 -10.23 -7.24
CA VAL A 88 -1.90 -10.94 -8.36
C VAL A 88 -2.50 -12.34 -8.46
N ILE A 89 -3.16 -12.65 -9.56
CA ILE A 89 -3.75 -13.97 -9.82
C ILE A 89 -2.85 -14.86 -10.68
N LYS A 90 -1.97 -14.26 -11.48
CA LYS A 90 -1.04 -15.00 -12.32
C LYS A 90 0.27 -14.24 -12.53
N VAL A 91 1.37 -14.98 -12.44
CA VAL A 91 2.72 -14.51 -12.76
C VAL A 91 3.22 -15.33 -13.95
N HIS A 92 3.75 -14.66 -14.97
CA HIS A 92 4.50 -15.30 -16.05
C HIS A 92 5.94 -14.82 -15.98
N GLU A 93 6.85 -15.76 -15.72
CA GLU A 93 8.28 -15.54 -15.81
C GLU A 93 8.78 -16.13 -17.13
N LYS A 94 9.48 -15.31 -17.93
CA LYS A 94 10.24 -15.79 -19.09
C LYS A 94 11.71 -15.97 -18.71
N ASN A 95 12.39 -16.89 -19.38
CA ASN A 95 13.82 -17.18 -19.19
C ASN A 95 14.73 -15.94 -19.38
N ASP A 96 14.26 -14.93 -20.10
CA ASP A 96 14.96 -13.67 -20.33
C ASP A 96 14.86 -12.67 -19.15
N GLY A 97 14.30 -13.09 -18.01
CA GLY A 97 14.11 -12.25 -16.82
C GLY A 97 12.90 -11.33 -16.87
N TYR A 98 12.09 -11.38 -17.94
CA TYR A 98 10.86 -10.62 -18.05
C TYR A 98 9.74 -11.28 -17.24
N VAL A 99 9.24 -10.55 -16.24
CA VAL A 99 8.11 -10.98 -15.40
C VAL A 99 6.88 -10.15 -15.72
N LYS A 100 5.76 -10.84 -15.96
CA LYS A 100 4.46 -10.25 -16.26
C LYS A 100 3.43 -10.68 -15.24
N PHE A 101 2.59 -9.74 -14.82
CA PHE A 101 1.59 -9.94 -13.77
C PHE A 101 0.19 -9.73 -14.33
N LEU A 102 -0.75 -10.56 -13.86
CA LEU A 102 -2.18 -10.34 -14.04
C LEU A 102 -2.79 -10.16 -12.67
N THR A 103 -3.48 -9.04 -12.49
CA THR A 103 -4.15 -8.70 -11.24
C THR A 103 -5.66 -8.86 -11.38
N LYS A 104 -6.31 -9.05 -10.24
CA LYS A 104 -7.76 -9.07 -10.14
C LYS A 104 -8.16 -8.55 -8.76
N GLY A 105 -9.15 -7.67 -8.71
CA GLY A 105 -9.82 -7.32 -7.46
C GLY A 105 -10.53 -8.54 -6.86
N ASP A 106 -10.36 -8.79 -5.56
CA ASP A 106 -10.85 -10.00 -4.89
C ASP A 106 -12.37 -10.24 -5.01
N THR A 107 -13.14 -9.20 -5.32
CA THR A 107 -14.62 -9.23 -5.48
C THR A 107 -15.07 -9.10 -6.93
N ASN A 108 -14.15 -8.79 -7.82
CA ASN A 108 -14.47 -8.62 -9.23
C ASN A 108 -14.68 -10.00 -9.86
N GLN A 109 -15.59 -10.11 -10.83
CA GLN A 109 -15.77 -11.35 -11.58
C GLN A 109 -14.68 -11.49 -12.66
N VAL A 110 -14.32 -10.37 -13.27
CA VAL A 110 -13.32 -10.25 -14.34
C VAL A 110 -11.95 -9.84 -13.81
N ASP A 111 -10.91 -10.11 -14.59
CA ASP A 111 -9.56 -9.61 -14.32
C ASP A 111 -9.44 -8.10 -14.66
N ASP A 112 -8.32 -7.50 -14.25
CA ASP A 112 -8.13 -6.06 -14.37
C ASP A 112 -7.66 -5.60 -15.75
N ARG A 113 -7.66 -6.45 -16.79
CA ARG A 113 -7.18 -6.05 -18.12
C ARG A 113 -7.93 -4.86 -18.71
N GLY A 114 -9.21 -4.73 -18.39
CA GLY A 114 -10.01 -3.58 -18.80
C GLY A 114 -9.65 -2.28 -18.07
N LEU A 115 -8.89 -2.35 -16.99
CA LEU A 115 -8.40 -1.18 -16.24
C LEU A 115 -7.04 -0.69 -16.74
N TYR A 116 -6.24 -1.57 -17.35
CA TYR A 116 -4.90 -1.23 -17.84
C TYR A 116 -4.93 -0.22 -18.99
N SER A 117 -3.76 0.30 -19.36
CA SER A 117 -3.61 1.19 -20.51
C SER A 117 -4.11 0.52 -21.80
N PRO A 118 -4.62 1.28 -22.78
CA PRO A 118 -5.09 0.71 -24.06
C PRO A 118 -4.03 -0.18 -24.71
N GLY A 119 -4.38 -1.45 -24.98
CA GLY A 119 -3.48 -2.44 -25.57
C GLY A 119 -2.56 -3.17 -24.59
N GLN A 120 -2.55 -2.79 -23.32
CA GLN A 120 -1.79 -3.48 -22.27
C GLN A 120 -2.62 -4.65 -21.70
N LEU A 121 -2.08 -5.87 -21.78
CA LEU A 121 -2.73 -7.10 -21.28
C LEU A 121 -2.12 -7.62 -19.97
N TRP A 122 -0.95 -7.13 -19.61
CA TRP A 122 -0.17 -7.57 -18.46
C TRP A 122 0.54 -6.38 -17.84
N LEU A 123 0.66 -6.39 -16.52
CA LEU A 123 1.51 -5.44 -15.80
C LEU A 123 2.95 -5.94 -15.81
N GLU A 124 3.88 -5.00 -15.84
CA GLU A 124 5.31 -5.25 -15.70
C GLU A 124 5.79 -4.81 -14.31
N ARG A 125 7.01 -5.18 -13.93
CA ARG A 125 7.57 -4.79 -12.63
C ARG A 125 7.61 -3.26 -12.43
N LYS A 126 7.78 -2.49 -13.51
CA LYS A 126 7.77 -1.01 -13.47
C LYS A 126 6.41 -0.41 -13.09
N ASP A 127 5.31 -1.14 -13.33
CA ASP A 127 3.96 -0.66 -13.04
C ASP A 127 3.58 -0.90 -11.57
N ILE A 128 4.27 -1.85 -10.92
CA ILE A 128 4.11 -2.17 -9.50
C ILE A 128 4.92 -1.17 -8.68
N ILE A 129 4.23 -0.44 -7.80
CA ILE A 129 4.85 0.50 -6.88
C ILE A 129 5.30 -0.26 -5.64
N ASP A 130 4.37 -0.90 -4.93
CA ASP A 130 4.59 -1.49 -3.61
C ASP A 130 3.86 -2.84 -3.47
N ILE A 131 4.35 -3.67 -2.55
CA ILE A 131 3.62 -4.84 -2.05
C ILE A 131 2.83 -4.42 -0.83
N CYS A 132 1.62 -4.93 -0.73
CA CYS A 132 0.69 -4.62 0.34
C CYS A 132 0.53 -5.83 1.28
N HIS A 133 0.76 -5.58 2.56
CA HIS A 133 0.45 -6.49 3.65
C HIS A 133 -0.72 -5.93 4.45
N ILE A 134 -1.71 -6.78 4.73
CA ILE A 134 -2.85 -6.37 5.54
C ILE A 134 -2.45 -6.43 7.00
N LEU A 135 -2.49 -5.28 7.68
CA LEU A 135 -2.21 -5.21 9.11
C LEU A 135 -3.44 -5.50 9.95
N ALA A 136 -4.56 -4.89 9.58
CA ALA A 136 -5.80 -5.01 10.31
C ALA A 136 -6.98 -4.91 9.34
N SER A 137 -7.88 -5.87 9.46
CA SER A 137 -9.16 -5.87 8.79
C SER A 137 -10.21 -5.49 9.83
N TYR A 138 -10.89 -4.36 9.63
CA TYR A 138 -11.93 -3.87 10.53
C TYR A 138 -13.28 -4.10 9.89
N SER A 139 -14.07 -5.03 10.44
CA SER A 139 -15.48 -5.16 10.10
C SER A 139 -16.28 -4.22 11.00
N PHE A 140 -16.77 -3.13 10.41
CA PHE A 140 -17.85 -2.33 11.02
C PHE A 140 -19.19 -3.02 10.80
#